data_AF-A0A087T874-F1
#
_entry.id   AF-A0A087T874-F1
#
_cell.length_a   1.000
_cell.length_b   1.000
_cell.length_c   1.000
_cell.angle_alpha   90.00
_cell.angle_beta   90.00
_cell.angle_gamma   90.00
#
_symmetry.space_group_name_H-M   'P 1'
#
loop_
_entity.id
_entity.type
_entity.pdbx_description
1 polymer ?
#
loop_
_entity_poly.entity_id
_entity_poly.type
_entity_poly.pdbx_seq_one_letter_code
_entity_poly.pdbx_strand_id
1 'polypeptide(L)'
;MPLFSSNEIQVGPNLSKIVINELFLTKNPKIIWDLLLLPSSAIIYLCCSSIQQNSEQLRNLLPLNCVLIEYGYQMEHDFDYHAKVFSLSGYNVCIGTGTTSWGSIAGCPETAISCIHKASQAALLYGSFGLLVADWKTLPHHPAFCFSWPGIVLNLGMAWNCSVHEDYLHARLPELLNLYVYQDVEQITGYLSVELGRLEAFMHQSIIPSQKDSSLNISSCQSSVLHQLLIDPDEVSLENFTFDLIQ
;
A
#
# COMPACT_ATOMS: atom_id res chain seq x y z
N MET A 1 -17.20 26.07 -14.58
CA MET A 1 -17.50 25.21 -13.41
C MET A 1 -16.18 24.60 -12.99
N PRO A 2 -15.68 24.80 -11.75
CA PRO A 2 -14.44 24.14 -11.34
C PRO A 2 -14.68 22.63 -11.38
N LEU A 3 -13.77 21.89 -12.02
CA LEU A 3 -13.87 20.44 -12.20
C LEU A 3 -13.79 19.65 -10.88
N PHE A 4 -13.40 20.31 -9.78
CA PHE A 4 -13.29 19.73 -8.45
C PHE A 4 -13.88 20.68 -7.41
N SER A 5 -14.86 20.19 -6.65
CA SER A 5 -15.41 20.87 -5.47
C SER A 5 -14.76 20.40 -4.17
N SER A 6 -13.76 19.52 -4.25
CA SER A 6 -13.08 18.98 -3.08
C SER A 6 -12.05 19.99 -2.56
N ASN A 7 -12.14 20.32 -1.28
CA ASN A 7 -11.12 21.12 -0.57
C ASN A 7 -9.92 20.28 -0.13
N GLU A 8 -9.84 19.03 -0.58
CA GLU A 8 -8.83 18.05 -0.19
C GLU A 8 -8.14 17.52 -1.45
N ILE A 9 -6.80 17.48 -1.43
CA ILE A 9 -5.99 17.00 -2.55
C ILE A 9 -4.85 16.13 -2.05
N GLN A 10 -4.65 14.99 -2.71
CA GLN A 10 -3.46 14.16 -2.54
C GLN A 10 -2.50 14.40 -3.69
N VAL A 11 -1.25 14.72 -3.35
CA VAL A 11 -0.25 15.21 -4.31
C VAL A 11 0.68 14.08 -4.81
N GLY A 12 0.55 12.88 -4.23
CA GLY A 12 1.34 11.70 -4.63
C GLY A 12 2.83 11.82 -4.29
N PRO A 13 3.62 10.75 -4.42
CA PRO A 13 5.00 10.70 -3.91
C PRO A 13 5.96 11.65 -4.64
N ASN A 14 5.92 11.69 -5.97
CA ASN A 14 6.89 12.46 -6.75
C ASN A 14 6.72 13.97 -6.59
N LEU A 15 5.49 14.47 -6.62
CA LEU A 15 5.24 15.89 -6.44
C LEU A 15 5.35 16.30 -4.96
N SER A 16 5.04 15.41 -4.00
CA SER A 16 5.36 15.65 -2.58
C SER A 16 6.85 15.91 -2.37
N LYS A 17 7.74 15.13 -3.03
CA LYS A 17 9.19 15.35 -2.96
C LYS A 17 9.60 16.76 -3.39
N ILE A 18 9.03 17.24 -4.51
CA ILE A 18 9.32 18.59 -5.05
C ILE A 18 8.83 19.66 -4.07
N VAL A 19 7.58 19.54 -3.60
CA VAL A 19 6.97 20.49 -2.66
C VAL A 19 7.72 20.56 -1.35
N ILE A 20 8.11 19.42 -0.79
CA ILE A 20 8.86 19.33 0.48
C ILE A 20 10.26 19.93 0.30
N ASN A 21 10.93 19.66 -0.82
CA ASN A 21 12.24 20.25 -1.11
C ASN A 21 12.17 21.79 -1.18
N GLU A 22 11.18 22.34 -1.90
CA GLU A 22 10.97 23.79 -1.97
C GLU A 22 10.59 24.40 -0.62
N LEU A 23 9.81 23.68 0.20
CA LEU A 23 9.50 24.08 1.57
C LEU A 23 10.77 24.22 2.42
N PHE A 24 11.71 23.28 2.30
CA PHE A 24 12.99 23.35 3.01
C PHE A 24 13.90 24.49 2.51
N LEU A 25 13.95 24.72 1.20
CA LEU A 25 14.76 25.77 0.60
C LEU A 25 14.26 27.17 0.97
N THR A 26 12.96 27.40 0.82
CA THR A 26 12.34 28.72 1.03
C THR A 26 12.01 29.01 2.49
N LYS A 27 11.84 27.96 3.31
CA LYS A 27 11.30 28.04 4.69
C LYS A 27 9.97 28.79 4.77
N ASN A 28 9.21 28.86 3.68
CA ASN A 28 7.92 29.52 3.60
C ASN A 28 6.79 28.47 3.52
N PRO A 29 5.97 28.29 4.56
CA PRO A 29 4.89 27.30 4.56
C PRO A 29 3.86 27.50 3.44
N LYS A 30 3.65 28.74 2.99
CA LYS A 30 2.66 29.04 1.93
C LYS A 30 3.04 28.48 0.57
N ILE A 31 4.32 28.14 0.36
CA ILE A 31 4.83 27.65 -0.91
C ILE A 31 4.10 26.40 -1.39
N ILE A 32 3.59 25.58 -0.47
CA ILE A 32 2.84 24.36 -0.78
C ILE A 32 1.62 24.68 -1.65
N TRP A 33 0.85 25.70 -1.28
CA TRP A 33 -0.35 26.09 -2.03
C TRP A 33 -0.02 26.95 -3.25
N ASP A 34 0.99 27.81 -3.14
CA ASP A 34 1.42 28.66 -4.25
C ASP A 34 1.91 27.80 -5.44
N LEU A 35 2.68 26.74 -5.17
CA LEU A 35 3.14 25.79 -6.20
C LEU A 35 2.01 25.00 -6.84
N LEU A 36 0.98 24.64 -6.05
CA LEU A 36 -0.15 23.85 -6.52
C LEU A 36 -1.29 24.70 -7.09
N LEU A 37 -1.16 26.05 -7.03
CA LEU A 37 -2.20 27.01 -7.42
C LEU A 37 -3.51 26.77 -6.65
N LEU A 38 -3.42 26.45 -5.37
CA LEU A 38 -4.55 26.13 -4.50
C LEU A 38 -4.80 27.24 -3.46
N PRO A 39 -6.03 27.36 -2.94
CA PRO A 39 -6.28 28.26 -1.80
C PRO A 39 -5.61 27.70 -0.54
N SER A 40 -5.12 28.58 0.34
CA SER A 40 -4.47 28.17 1.60
C SER A 40 -5.38 27.43 2.59
N SER A 41 -6.69 27.38 2.31
CA SER A 41 -7.67 26.60 3.07
C SER A 41 -7.75 25.15 2.63
N ALA A 42 -7.16 24.77 1.48
CA ALA A 42 -7.19 23.39 0.99
C ALA A 42 -6.34 22.49 1.89
N ILE A 43 -6.84 21.29 2.18
CA ILE A 43 -6.12 20.24 2.90
C ILE A 43 -5.27 19.47 1.89
N ILE A 44 -3.98 19.33 2.19
CA ILE A 44 -3.02 18.69 1.29
C ILE A 44 -2.47 17.42 1.92
N TYR A 45 -2.63 16.30 1.23
CA TYR A 45 -2.04 15.02 1.59
C TYR A 45 -0.69 14.85 0.88
N LEU A 46 0.39 14.72 1.66
CA LEU A 46 1.77 14.61 1.20
C LEU A 46 2.38 13.27 1.59
N CYS A 47 3.13 12.65 0.67
CA CYS A 47 3.85 11.41 0.96
C CYS A 47 5.12 11.67 1.77
N CYS A 48 5.35 10.85 2.80
CA CYS A 48 6.43 11.03 3.75
C CYS A 48 7.76 10.36 3.38
N SER A 49 7.81 9.64 2.26
CA SER A 49 9.01 8.91 1.82
C SER A 49 10.28 9.78 1.73
N SER A 50 10.16 11.10 1.51
CA SER A 50 11.29 12.04 1.49
C SER A 50 11.57 12.77 2.82
N ILE A 51 10.74 12.56 3.84
CA ILE A 51 10.79 13.28 5.11
C ILE A 51 11.67 12.57 6.13
N GLN A 52 11.80 11.24 6.03
CA GLN A 52 12.41 10.39 7.07
C GLN A 52 13.83 10.81 7.45
N GLN A 53 14.62 11.36 6.52
CA GLN A 53 15.99 11.82 6.79
C GLN A 53 16.07 13.19 7.48
N ASN A 54 15.00 14.00 7.46
CA ASN A 54 14.99 15.40 7.93
C ASN A 54 13.76 15.73 8.81
N SER A 55 13.22 14.74 9.55
CA SER A 55 11.96 14.85 10.30
C SER A 55 11.93 16.00 11.31
N GLU A 56 13.06 16.30 11.97
CA GLU A 56 13.17 17.39 12.95
C GLU A 56 13.01 18.79 12.31
N GLN A 57 13.51 18.98 11.08
CA GLN A 57 13.44 20.28 10.39
C GLN A 57 12.01 20.62 9.95
N LEU A 58 11.17 19.62 9.73
CA LEU A 58 9.79 19.81 9.28
C LEU A 58 8.86 20.34 10.38
N ARG A 59 9.22 20.21 11.68
CA ARG A 59 8.29 20.42 12.81
C ARG A 59 7.72 21.82 12.86
N ASN A 60 8.50 22.77 12.37
CA ASN A 60 8.14 24.18 12.35
C ASN A 60 7.73 24.68 10.97
N LEU A 61 7.83 23.84 9.94
CA LEU A 61 7.61 24.23 8.54
C LEU A 61 6.30 23.69 7.99
N LEU A 62 5.83 22.54 8.45
CA LEU A 62 4.61 21.93 7.92
C LEU A 62 3.36 22.56 8.55
N PRO A 63 2.44 23.12 7.75
CA PRO A 63 1.17 23.64 8.24
C PRO A 63 0.22 22.57 8.77
N LEU A 64 -0.71 22.97 9.66
CA LEU A 64 -1.68 22.07 10.29
C LEU A 64 -2.70 21.45 9.32
N ASN A 65 -2.98 22.13 8.21
CA ASN A 65 -3.86 21.62 7.15
C ASN A 65 -3.10 20.79 6.09
N CYS A 66 -1.94 20.25 6.46
CA CYS A 66 -1.28 19.18 5.72
C CYS A 66 -1.43 17.86 6.47
N VAL A 67 -1.73 16.79 5.74
CA VAL A 67 -1.76 15.42 6.25
C VAL A 67 -0.64 14.64 5.58
N LEU A 68 0.13 13.96 6.39
CA LEU A 68 1.24 13.12 5.98
C LEU A 68 0.73 11.71 5.65
N ILE A 69 1.21 11.08 4.59
CA ILE A 69 0.91 9.68 4.27
C ILE A 69 2.22 8.89 4.21
N GLU A 70 2.34 7.92 5.12
CA GLU A 70 3.43 6.95 5.11
C GLU A 70 2.98 5.69 4.37
N TYR A 71 3.66 5.34 3.27
CA TYR A 71 3.29 4.17 2.47
C TYR A 71 4.19 2.96 2.76
N GLY A 72 3.59 1.87 3.20
CA GLY A 72 4.23 0.57 3.35
C GLY A 72 3.50 -0.52 2.55
N TYR A 73 4.25 -1.27 1.74
CA TYR A 73 3.69 -2.29 0.83
C TYR A 73 4.42 -3.63 0.84
N GLN A 74 5.47 -3.76 1.65
CA GLN A 74 6.21 -5.00 1.87
C GLN A 74 5.88 -5.54 3.26
N MET A 75 5.91 -6.87 3.43
CA MET A 75 5.57 -7.50 4.71
C MET A 75 6.58 -7.13 5.82
N GLU A 76 7.81 -6.81 5.43
CA GLU A 76 8.93 -6.42 6.29
C GLU A 76 8.93 -4.92 6.61
N HIS A 77 7.98 -4.14 6.05
CA HIS A 77 7.90 -2.71 6.32
C HIS A 77 7.60 -2.46 7.81
N ASP A 78 8.44 -1.66 8.46
CA ASP A 78 8.31 -1.33 9.88
C ASP A 78 7.31 -0.19 10.08
N PHE A 79 6.02 -0.55 9.99
CA PHE A 79 4.91 0.37 10.23
C PHE A 79 4.96 0.98 11.64
N ASP A 80 5.44 0.24 12.62
CA ASP A 80 5.46 0.66 14.03
C ASP A 80 6.47 1.79 14.23
N TYR A 81 7.70 1.61 13.74
CA TYR A 81 8.74 2.64 13.79
C TYR A 81 8.30 3.92 13.07
N HIS A 82 7.79 3.82 11.83
CA HIS A 82 7.40 5.01 11.09
C HIS A 82 6.20 5.72 11.73
N ALA A 83 5.16 5.00 12.12
CA ALA A 83 4.00 5.57 12.79
C ALA A 83 4.39 6.28 14.09
N LYS A 84 5.29 5.69 14.89
CA LYS A 84 5.84 6.30 16.10
C LYS A 84 6.56 7.60 15.82
N VAL A 85 7.48 7.62 14.86
CA VAL A 85 8.29 8.80 14.53
C VAL A 85 7.38 9.97 14.16
N PHE A 86 6.39 9.75 13.31
CA PHE A 86 5.52 10.84 12.88
C PHE A 86 4.50 11.25 13.94
N SER A 87 3.95 10.32 14.72
CA SER A 87 3.05 10.62 15.83
C SER A 87 3.74 11.48 16.89
N LEU A 88 4.97 11.13 17.28
CA LEU A 88 5.78 11.93 18.22
C LEU A 88 6.15 13.32 17.67
N SER A 89 6.16 13.49 16.35
CA SER A 89 6.43 14.78 15.71
C SER A 89 5.24 15.74 15.77
N GLY A 90 4.04 15.24 16.09
CA GLY A 90 2.81 16.03 16.23
C GLY A 90 2.09 16.33 14.92
N TYR A 91 2.37 15.59 13.84
CA TYR A 91 1.67 15.74 12.57
C TYR A 91 0.45 14.83 12.48
N ASN A 92 -0.53 15.25 11.66
CA ASN A 92 -1.60 14.37 11.22
C ASN A 92 -1.04 13.40 10.19
N VAL A 93 -1.05 12.11 10.49
CA VAL A 93 -0.45 11.07 9.64
C VAL A 93 -1.46 9.99 9.35
N CYS A 94 -1.63 9.67 8.07
CA CYS A 94 -2.28 8.46 7.62
C CYS A 94 -1.22 7.38 7.36
N ILE A 95 -1.55 6.14 7.69
CA ILE A 95 -0.77 4.99 7.28
C ILE A 95 -1.39 4.42 6.00
N GLY A 96 -0.61 4.46 4.94
CA GLY A 96 -0.94 3.96 3.62
C GLY A 96 -0.38 2.55 3.40
N THR A 97 -1.19 1.68 2.84
CA THR A 97 -0.77 0.40 2.30
C THR A 97 -1.41 0.19 0.93
N GLY A 98 -1.36 -1.02 0.37
CA GLY A 98 -1.97 -1.30 -0.91
C GLY A 98 -2.74 -2.60 -0.95
N THR A 99 -3.48 -2.76 -2.05
CA THR A 99 -4.36 -3.90 -2.33
C THR A 99 -3.63 -5.23 -2.60
N THR A 100 -2.31 -5.14 -2.81
CA THR A 100 -1.38 -6.19 -3.24
C THR A 100 -1.77 -6.91 -4.52
N SER A 101 -2.61 -6.27 -5.35
CA SER A 101 -2.97 -6.76 -6.68
C SER A 101 -1.95 -6.34 -7.74
N TRP A 102 -1.25 -5.21 -7.55
CA TRP A 102 -0.32 -4.67 -8.53
C TRP A 102 0.81 -5.64 -8.86
N GLY A 103 1.31 -5.58 -10.09
CA GLY A 103 2.44 -6.40 -10.54
C GLY A 103 2.10 -7.87 -10.70
N SER A 104 0.83 -8.25 -10.67
CA SER A 104 0.40 -9.65 -10.60
C SER A 104 -0.87 -9.88 -11.46
N ILE A 105 -1.28 -11.13 -11.63
CA ILE A 105 -2.49 -11.52 -12.37
C ILE A 105 -3.69 -11.54 -11.42
N ALA A 106 -3.53 -12.18 -10.27
CA ALA A 106 -4.55 -12.51 -9.27
C ALA A 106 -4.30 -11.88 -7.87
N GLY A 107 -3.20 -11.16 -7.69
CA GLY A 107 -2.87 -10.49 -6.44
C GLY A 107 -2.15 -11.37 -5.43
N CYS A 108 -1.86 -10.79 -4.26
CA CYS A 108 -1.31 -11.52 -3.13
C CYS A 108 -2.13 -11.23 -1.86
N PRO A 109 -3.27 -11.91 -1.65
CA PRO A 109 -4.12 -11.73 -0.47
C PRO A 109 -3.38 -11.88 0.85
N GLU A 110 -2.41 -12.79 0.93
CA GLU A 110 -1.57 -13.03 2.11
C GLU A 110 -0.73 -11.81 2.49
N THR A 111 -0.07 -11.19 1.51
CA THR A 111 0.65 -9.92 1.72
C THR A 111 -0.31 -8.80 2.11
N ALA A 112 -1.51 -8.75 1.51
CA ALA A 112 -2.52 -7.73 1.86
C ALA A 112 -2.94 -7.88 3.32
N ILE A 113 -3.23 -9.10 3.78
CA ILE A 113 -3.60 -9.38 5.18
C ILE A 113 -2.49 -8.90 6.11
N SER A 114 -1.25 -9.34 5.89
CA SER A 114 -0.10 -9.00 6.73
C SER A 114 0.15 -7.49 6.80
N CYS A 115 0.19 -6.82 5.64
CA CYS A 115 0.45 -5.38 5.55
C CYS A 115 -0.68 -4.55 6.16
N ILE A 116 -1.94 -4.83 5.80
CA ILE A 116 -3.10 -4.06 6.30
C ILE A 116 -3.28 -4.29 7.79
N HIS A 117 -3.13 -5.53 8.28
CA HIS A 117 -3.20 -5.82 9.70
C HIS A 117 -2.14 -5.04 10.48
N LYS A 118 -0.85 -5.14 10.10
CA LYS A 118 0.24 -4.38 10.75
C LYS A 118 0.04 -2.87 10.69
N ALA A 119 -0.35 -2.34 9.53
CA ALA A 119 -0.65 -0.92 9.35
C ALA A 119 -1.79 -0.47 10.29
N SER A 120 -2.85 -1.27 10.43
CA SER A 120 -3.97 -0.95 11.31
C SER A 120 -3.59 -0.96 12.80
N GLN A 121 -2.76 -1.91 13.23
CA GLN A 121 -2.26 -1.96 14.61
C GLN A 121 -1.39 -0.74 14.93
N ALA A 122 -0.46 -0.41 14.03
CA ALA A 122 0.39 0.78 14.18
C ALA A 122 -0.45 2.07 14.17
N ALA A 123 -1.46 2.16 13.31
CA ALA A 123 -2.35 3.31 13.25
C ALA A 123 -3.10 3.53 14.57
N LEU A 124 -3.64 2.45 15.16
CA LEU A 124 -4.31 2.51 16.45
C LEU A 124 -3.35 2.88 17.58
N LEU A 125 -2.20 2.19 17.66
CA LEU A 125 -1.24 2.35 18.74
C LEU A 125 -0.70 3.78 18.85
N TYR A 126 -0.46 4.43 17.70
CA TYR A 126 0.14 5.76 17.64
C TYR A 126 -0.86 6.88 17.32
N GLY A 127 -2.16 6.59 17.30
CA GLY A 127 -3.21 7.60 17.09
C GLY A 127 -3.15 8.27 15.71
N SER A 128 -2.91 7.49 14.66
CA SER A 128 -2.89 7.99 13.28
C SER A 128 -4.25 8.57 12.87
N PHE A 129 -4.23 9.52 11.93
CA PHE A 129 -5.43 10.17 11.40
C PHE A 129 -6.32 9.20 10.61
N GLY A 130 -5.74 8.22 9.93
CA GLY A 130 -6.50 7.23 9.19
C GLY A 130 -5.65 6.17 8.50
N LEU A 131 -6.34 5.22 7.88
CA LEU A 131 -5.77 4.18 7.02
C LEU A 131 -6.12 4.49 5.56
N LEU A 132 -5.15 4.28 4.68
CA LEU A 132 -5.33 4.43 3.24
C LEU A 132 -4.89 3.14 2.56
N VAL A 133 -5.72 2.63 1.64
CA VAL A 133 -5.34 1.53 0.76
C VAL A 133 -5.26 2.04 -0.67
N ALA A 134 -4.11 1.82 -1.31
CA ALA A 134 -3.86 2.23 -2.67
C ALA A 134 -3.89 1.01 -3.60
N ASP A 135 -4.61 1.16 -4.71
CA ASP A 135 -4.59 0.19 -5.79
C ASP A 135 -3.63 0.68 -6.88
N TRP A 136 -2.36 0.27 -6.76
CA TRP A 136 -1.33 0.70 -7.70
C TRP A 136 -1.44 -0.04 -9.03
N LYS A 137 -0.87 0.58 -10.06
CA LYS A 137 -0.82 0.01 -11.40
C LYS A 137 0.63 0.00 -11.85
N THR A 138 1.06 -1.15 -12.33
CA THR A 138 2.42 -1.41 -12.77
C THR A 138 2.37 -1.94 -14.18
N LEU A 139 3.09 -1.32 -15.11
CA LEU A 139 3.22 -1.85 -16.47
C LEU A 139 4.05 -3.14 -16.45
N PRO A 140 3.79 -4.10 -17.36
CA PRO A 140 2.86 -4.02 -18.50
C PRO A 140 1.41 -4.46 -18.21
N HIS A 141 1.11 -5.10 -17.07
CA HIS A 141 -0.22 -5.68 -16.81
C HIS A 141 -0.98 -4.97 -15.71
N HIS A 142 -2.26 -4.71 -16.01
CA HIS A 142 -3.22 -4.25 -15.02
C HIS A 142 -3.95 -5.48 -14.48
N PRO A 143 -3.77 -5.87 -13.21
CA PRO A 143 -4.60 -6.92 -12.62
C PRO A 143 -6.07 -6.56 -12.83
N ALA A 144 -6.89 -7.56 -13.09
CA ALA A 144 -8.33 -7.33 -13.12
C ALA A 144 -8.74 -6.76 -11.75
N PHE A 145 -9.53 -5.68 -11.76
CA PHE A 145 -9.92 -4.97 -10.53
C PHE A 145 -10.59 -5.88 -9.49
N CYS A 146 -11.15 -7.01 -9.93
CA CYS A 146 -11.69 -8.02 -9.03
C CYS A 146 -10.69 -8.54 -8.00
N PHE A 147 -9.38 -8.55 -8.32
CA PHE A 147 -8.30 -8.97 -7.44
C PHE A 147 -7.81 -7.88 -6.49
N SER A 148 -8.31 -6.64 -6.63
CA SER A 148 -8.08 -5.56 -5.68
C SER A 148 -9.08 -5.60 -4.51
N TRP A 149 -10.21 -6.28 -4.67
CA TRP A 149 -11.25 -6.40 -3.64
C TRP A 149 -10.77 -7.03 -2.32
N PRO A 150 -9.93 -8.09 -2.29
CA PRO A 150 -9.38 -8.62 -1.05
C PRO A 150 -8.77 -7.51 -0.18
N GLY A 151 -7.86 -6.71 -0.73
CA GLY A 151 -7.22 -5.61 0.00
C GLY A 151 -8.18 -4.49 0.38
N ILE A 152 -9.16 -4.15 -0.47
CA ILE A 152 -10.16 -3.13 -0.15
C ILE A 152 -11.05 -3.57 1.03
N VAL A 153 -11.57 -4.80 0.99
CA VAL A 153 -12.44 -5.34 2.06
C VAL A 153 -11.68 -5.47 3.37
N LEU A 154 -10.43 -5.94 3.32
CA LEU A 154 -9.56 -6.00 4.50
C LEU A 154 -9.37 -4.61 5.11
N ASN A 155 -9.04 -3.59 4.30
CA ASN A 155 -8.84 -2.24 4.81
C ASN A 155 -10.10 -1.64 5.42
N LEU A 156 -11.27 -1.85 4.79
CA LEU A 156 -12.55 -1.41 5.35
C LEU A 156 -12.87 -2.10 6.68
N GLY A 157 -12.67 -3.42 6.76
CA GLY A 157 -12.88 -4.20 7.97
C GLY A 157 -11.97 -3.77 9.11
N MET A 158 -10.68 -3.60 8.84
CA MET A 158 -9.68 -3.19 9.83
C MET A 158 -9.83 -1.73 10.27
N ALA A 159 -10.32 -0.85 9.38
CA ALA A 159 -10.66 0.52 9.74
C ALA A 159 -11.88 0.59 10.69
N TRP A 160 -12.83 -0.35 10.56
CA TRP A 160 -13.98 -0.45 11.46
C TRP A 160 -13.62 -1.13 12.79
N ASN A 161 -12.87 -2.23 12.74
CA ASN A 161 -12.43 -2.97 13.91
C ASN A 161 -10.99 -3.47 13.74
N CYS A 162 -10.06 -2.72 14.32
CA CYS A 162 -8.63 -3.06 14.35
C CYS A 162 -8.29 -4.14 15.39
N SER A 163 -9.22 -4.58 16.25
CA SER A 163 -8.95 -5.64 17.22
C SER A 163 -9.08 -7.05 16.65
N VAL A 164 -9.37 -7.18 15.34
CA VAL A 164 -9.50 -8.47 14.66
C VAL A 164 -8.13 -9.12 14.54
N HIS A 165 -8.03 -10.38 14.96
CA HIS A 165 -6.81 -11.17 14.81
C HIS A 165 -6.55 -11.55 13.35
N GLU A 166 -5.28 -11.58 12.98
CA GLU A 166 -4.83 -11.96 11.64
C GLU A 166 -5.35 -13.35 11.20
N ASP A 167 -5.35 -14.33 12.09
CA ASP A 167 -5.87 -15.69 11.82
C ASP A 167 -7.34 -15.69 11.35
N TYR A 168 -8.15 -14.77 11.88
CA TYR A 168 -9.53 -14.62 11.45
C TYR A 168 -9.61 -14.11 10.01
N LEU A 169 -8.76 -13.15 9.65
CA LEU A 169 -8.69 -12.59 8.30
C LEU A 169 -8.31 -13.70 7.31
N HIS A 170 -7.28 -14.49 7.63
CA HIS A 170 -6.85 -15.64 6.84
C HIS A 170 -7.95 -16.68 6.63
N ALA A 171 -8.73 -16.95 7.67
CA ALA A 171 -9.80 -17.95 7.63
C ALA A 171 -11.08 -17.46 6.93
N ARG A 172 -11.40 -16.17 7.00
CA ARG A 172 -12.74 -15.64 6.65
C ARG A 172 -12.76 -14.69 5.46
N LEU A 173 -11.62 -14.26 4.94
CA LEU A 173 -11.57 -13.34 3.80
C LEU A 173 -12.40 -13.81 2.59
N PRO A 174 -12.37 -15.10 2.16
CA PRO A 174 -13.22 -15.58 1.07
C PRO A 174 -14.73 -15.38 1.34
N GLU A 175 -15.19 -15.70 2.55
CA GLU A 175 -16.59 -15.56 2.96
C GLU A 175 -17.01 -14.09 2.99
N LEU A 176 -16.13 -13.21 3.49
CA LEU A 176 -16.36 -11.76 3.52
C LEU A 176 -16.49 -11.19 2.10
N LEU A 177 -15.66 -11.66 1.16
CA LEU A 177 -15.75 -11.26 -0.25
C LEU A 177 -17.07 -11.73 -0.88
N ASN A 178 -17.48 -12.97 -0.63
CA ASN A 178 -18.76 -13.48 -1.12
C ASN A 178 -19.94 -12.67 -0.56
N LEU A 179 -19.88 -12.28 0.72
CA LEU A 179 -20.96 -11.55 1.37
C LEU A 179 -21.05 -10.09 0.90
N TYR A 180 -19.93 -9.36 0.89
CA TYR A 180 -19.94 -7.91 0.71
C TYR A 180 -19.64 -7.44 -0.71
N VAL A 181 -19.01 -8.27 -1.54
CA VAL A 181 -18.55 -7.89 -2.88
C VAL A 181 -19.28 -8.69 -3.95
N TYR A 182 -19.12 -10.01 -3.95
CA TYR A 182 -19.61 -10.87 -5.04
C TYR A 182 -21.09 -11.23 -4.91
N GLN A 183 -21.64 -11.16 -3.69
CA GLN A 183 -23.01 -11.59 -3.38
C GLN A 183 -23.28 -13.02 -3.87
N ASP A 184 -22.26 -13.88 -3.76
CA ASP A 184 -22.27 -15.25 -4.27
C ASP A 184 -22.91 -16.20 -3.25
N VAL A 185 -24.11 -16.66 -3.55
CA VAL A 185 -24.90 -17.56 -2.69
C VAL A 185 -24.22 -18.92 -2.53
N GLU A 186 -23.51 -19.40 -3.57
CA GLU A 186 -22.82 -20.69 -3.56
C GLU A 186 -21.47 -20.63 -2.85
N GLN A 187 -21.02 -19.42 -2.48
CA GLN A 187 -19.78 -19.18 -1.76
C GLN A 187 -18.51 -19.65 -2.50
N ILE A 188 -18.47 -19.56 -3.83
CA ILE A 188 -17.35 -20.09 -4.64
C ILE A 188 -16.36 -18.98 -5.02
N THR A 189 -16.88 -17.83 -5.45
CA THR A 189 -16.10 -16.77 -6.13
C THR A 189 -15.01 -16.17 -5.23
N GLY A 190 -15.31 -15.94 -3.97
CA GLY A 190 -14.37 -15.45 -2.96
C GLY A 190 -13.23 -16.42 -2.69
N TYR A 191 -13.52 -17.73 -2.66
CA TYR A 191 -12.49 -18.75 -2.49
C TYR A 191 -11.60 -18.82 -3.72
N LEU A 192 -12.18 -18.84 -4.92
CA LEU A 192 -11.39 -18.80 -6.16
C LEU A 192 -10.49 -17.57 -6.22
N SER A 193 -11.00 -16.39 -5.87
CA SER A 193 -10.20 -15.16 -5.86
C SER A 193 -9.02 -15.24 -4.90
N VAL A 194 -9.21 -15.79 -3.70
CA VAL A 194 -8.14 -15.88 -2.70
C VAL A 194 -7.15 -16.98 -3.06
N GLU A 195 -7.62 -18.14 -3.49
CA GLU A 195 -6.76 -19.27 -3.89
C GLU A 195 -5.90 -18.96 -5.12
N LEU A 196 -6.43 -18.24 -6.11
CA LEU A 196 -5.63 -17.79 -7.25
C LEU A 196 -4.48 -16.87 -6.81
N GLY A 197 -4.74 -15.96 -5.87
CA GLY A 197 -3.69 -15.09 -5.34
C GLY A 197 -2.68 -15.84 -4.46
N ARG A 198 -3.11 -16.87 -3.71
CA ARG A 198 -2.20 -17.76 -2.98
C ARG A 198 -1.28 -18.54 -3.91
N LEU A 199 -1.83 -19.08 -5.00
CA LEU A 199 -1.05 -19.76 -6.04
C LEU A 199 0.00 -18.82 -6.65
N GLU A 200 -0.39 -17.58 -6.94
CA GLU A 200 0.55 -16.59 -7.47
C GLU A 200 1.68 -16.25 -6.50
N ALA A 201 1.36 -16.04 -5.22
CA ALA A 201 2.34 -15.79 -4.17
C ALA A 201 3.29 -16.98 -3.99
N PHE A 202 2.74 -18.19 -3.97
CA PHE A 202 3.49 -19.43 -3.87
C PHE A 202 4.50 -19.57 -5.01
N MET A 203 4.06 -19.45 -6.26
CA MET A 203 4.93 -19.52 -7.44
C MET A 203 6.06 -18.49 -7.37
N HIS A 204 5.76 -17.27 -6.92
CA HIS A 204 6.75 -16.22 -6.77
C HIS A 204 7.82 -16.58 -5.73
N GLN A 205 7.42 -17.08 -4.57
CA GLN A 205 8.33 -17.49 -3.48
C GLN A 205 9.17 -18.73 -3.84
N SER A 206 8.62 -19.69 -4.59
CA SER A 206 9.35 -20.89 -5.00
C SER A 206 10.49 -20.59 -5.98
N ILE A 207 10.32 -19.57 -6.83
CA ILE A 207 11.27 -19.28 -7.93
C ILE A 207 12.25 -18.17 -7.55
N ILE A 208 11.79 -17.17 -6.81
CA ILE A 208 12.63 -16.06 -6.31
C ILE A 208 12.84 -16.32 -4.81
N PRO A 209 13.88 -17.08 -4.42
CA PRO A 209 14.24 -17.20 -3.01
C PRO A 209 14.57 -15.80 -2.49
N SER A 210 14.09 -15.48 -1.28
CA SER A 210 14.30 -14.20 -0.61
C SER A 210 15.76 -13.76 -0.74
N GLN A 211 16.03 -12.76 -1.59
CA GLN A 211 17.36 -12.17 -1.68
C GLN A 211 17.67 -11.52 -0.32
N LYS A 212 18.52 -12.18 0.47
CA LYS A 212 19.16 -11.59 1.66
C LYS A 212 20.26 -10.58 1.29
N ASP A 213 20.55 -10.40 -0.01
CA ASP A 213 21.59 -9.50 -0.48
C ASP A 213 21.02 -8.11 -0.81
N SER A 214 21.17 -7.23 0.17
CA SER A 214 20.80 -5.81 0.15
C SER A 214 21.67 -4.93 -0.75
N SER A 215 22.21 -5.44 -1.87
CA SER A 215 23.18 -4.73 -2.71
C SER A 215 22.83 -4.68 -4.21
N LEU A 216 21.73 -5.30 -4.63
CA LEU A 216 21.20 -5.13 -5.98
C LEU A 216 19.92 -4.31 -5.93
N ASN A 217 20.07 -3.00 -6.20
CA ASN A 217 18.98 -2.13 -6.64
C ASN A 217 18.43 -2.66 -7.98
N ILE A 218 17.65 -3.74 -7.93
CA ILE A 218 16.79 -4.16 -9.03
C ILE A 218 15.44 -3.53 -8.71
N SER A 219 15.05 -2.61 -9.59
CA SER A 219 13.80 -1.86 -9.60
C SER A 219 12.67 -2.56 -8.84
N SER A 220 12.24 -1.92 -7.75
CA SER A 220 10.88 -2.00 -7.23
C SER A 220 9.92 -2.10 -8.41
N CYS A 221 9.15 -3.20 -8.49
CA CYS A 221 8.22 -3.57 -9.57
C CYS A 221 8.69 -4.71 -10.50
N GLN A 222 9.24 -5.80 -9.96
CA GLN A 222 9.22 -7.06 -10.71
C GLN A 222 7.79 -7.61 -10.71
N SER A 223 7.26 -7.87 -11.90
CA SER A 223 5.97 -8.53 -12.05
C SER A 223 6.04 -9.98 -11.55
N SER A 224 4.90 -10.58 -11.20
CA SER A 224 4.82 -11.94 -10.69
C SER A 224 5.35 -12.96 -11.71
N VAL A 225 5.78 -14.13 -11.23
CA VAL A 225 6.28 -15.20 -12.11
C VAL A 225 5.22 -15.61 -13.12
N LEU A 226 3.97 -15.80 -12.69
CA LEU A 226 2.89 -16.20 -13.61
C LEU A 226 2.69 -15.16 -14.71
N HIS A 227 2.78 -13.88 -14.37
CA HIS A 227 2.73 -12.81 -15.35
C HIS A 227 3.93 -12.85 -16.30
N GLN A 228 5.15 -13.03 -15.79
CA GLN A 228 6.35 -13.14 -16.63
C GLN A 228 6.27 -14.33 -17.59
N LEU A 229 5.77 -15.48 -17.14
CA LEU A 229 5.53 -16.65 -17.99
C LEU A 229 4.54 -16.38 -19.14
N LEU A 230 3.60 -15.44 -18.97
CA LEU A 230 2.68 -15.05 -20.05
C LEU A 230 3.29 -14.09 -21.06
N ILE A 231 4.22 -13.23 -20.62
CA ILE A 231 4.77 -12.15 -21.45
C ILE A 231 6.08 -12.55 -22.13
N ASP A 232 6.98 -13.19 -21.37
CA ASP A 232 8.31 -13.56 -21.83
C ASP A 232 8.76 -14.87 -21.14
N PRO A 233 8.19 -16.02 -21.53
CA PRO A 233 8.44 -17.29 -20.86
C PRO A 233 9.91 -17.74 -20.93
N ASP A 234 10.65 -17.31 -21.94
CA ASP A 234 12.04 -17.72 -22.16
C ASP A 234 13.01 -17.10 -21.13
N GLU A 235 12.65 -15.95 -20.56
CA GLU A 235 13.44 -15.24 -19.54
C GLU A 235 13.15 -15.73 -18.09
N VAL A 236 12.15 -16.60 -17.89
CA VAL A 236 11.77 -17.09 -16.56
C VAL A 236 12.54 -18.36 -16.23
N SER A 237 13.51 -18.26 -15.31
CA SER A 237 14.19 -19.44 -14.77
C SER A 237 13.27 -20.21 -13.80
N LEU A 238 12.99 -21.47 -14.12
CA LEU A 238 12.22 -22.40 -13.29
C LEU A 238 13.11 -23.40 -12.52
N GLU A 239 14.42 -23.19 -12.49
CA GLU A 239 15.38 -24.13 -11.90
C GLU A 239 15.15 -24.40 -10.40
N ASN A 240 14.58 -23.43 -9.69
CA ASN A 240 14.26 -23.54 -8.26
C ASN A 240 12.83 -24.08 -7.99
N PHE A 241 12.03 -24.30 -9.04
CA PHE A 241 10.65 -24.76 -8.86
C PHE A 241 10.61 -26.26 -8.53
N THR A 242 10.12 -26.62 -7.34
CA THR A 242 10.00 -28.01 -6.91
C THR A 242 8.54 -28.41 -6.70
N PHE A 243 8.15 -29.56 -7.26
CA PHE A 243 6.81 -30.14 -7.10
C PHE A 243 6.54 -30.69 -5.69
N ASP A 244 7.60 -30.90 -4.91
CA ASP A 244 7.50 -31.39 -3.52
C ASP A 244 6.76 -30.42 -2.59
N LEU A 245 6.63 -29.15 -3.00
CA LEU A 245 5.90 -28.11 -2.26
C LEU A 245 4.38 -28.09 -2.53
N ILE A 246 3.87 -28.92 -3.45
CA ILE A 246 2.45 -28.98 -3.85
C ILE A 246 1.67 -30.11 -3.11
N GLN A 247 2.35 -30.89 -2.27
CA GLN A 247 1.74 -31.94 -1.42
C GLN A 247 1.23 -31.38 -0.09
#